data_AF-A0A3R7HS62-F1
#
_entry.id   AF-A0A3R7HS62-F1
#
_cell.length_a   1.000
_cell.length_b   1.000
_cell.length_c   1.000
_cell.angle_alpha   90.00
_cell.angle_beta   90.00
_cell.angle_gamma   90.00
#
_symmetry.space_group_name_H-M   'P 1'
#
loop_
_entity.id
_entity.type
_entity.pdbx_description
1 polymer ?
#
loop_
_entity_poly.entity_id
_entity_poly.type
_entity_poly.pdbx_seq_one_letter_code
_entity_poly.pdbx_strand_id
1 'polypeptide(L)'
;MDLRKRVIGSTWHSQMMKSAFLEKPRFYQTLECIAHAHPRPARWLAIDDDDTGWANTNRDVLVQTGEKTGLGSPAVVSELQEKLELLRHPPP
;
A
#
# COMPACT_ATOMS: atom_id res chain seq x y z
N MET A 1 -19.48 3.43 -4.13
CA MET A 1 -18.59 2.26 -4.14
C MET A 1 -17.92 2.16 -2.79
N ASP A 2 -18.13 1.05 -2.08
CA ASP A 2 -17.51 0.74 -0.80
C ASP A 2 -15.97 0.67 -0.94
N LEU A 3 -15.23 1.21 0.05
CA LEU A 3 -13.76 1.16 0.10
C LEU A 3 -13.23 -0.28 0.00
N ARG A 4 -13.94 -1.24 0.58
CA ARG A 4 -13.58 -2.67 0.51
C ARG A 4 -13.45 -3.19 -0.91
N LYS A 5 -14.28 -2.70 -1.84
CA LYS A 5 -14.23 -3.11 -3.26
C LYS A 5 -13.01 -2.54 -4.00
N ARG A 6 -12.29 -1.59 -3.40
CA ARG A 6 -11.08 -0.96 -3.97
C ARG A 6 -9.79 -1.58 -3.42
N VAL A 7 -9.89 -2.49 -2.45
CA VAL A 7 -8.73 -3.22 -1.92
C VAL A 7 -8.36 -4.30 -2.94
N ILE A 8 -7.22 -4.11 -3.60
CA ILE A 8 -6.78 -4.96 -4.72
C ILE A 8 -5.92 -6.15 -4.29
N GLY A 9 -5.50 -6.24 -3.01
CA GLY A 9 -4.82 -7.44 -2.49
C GLY A 9 -3.90 -7.19 -1.29
N SER A 10 -3.27 -8.27 -0.83
CA SER A 10 -2.17 -8.30 0.14
C SER A 10 -0.89 -8.75 -0.57
N THR A 11 0.27 -8.35 -0.03
CA THR A 11 1.58 -8.74 -0.59
C THR A 11 1.97 -10.19 -0.31
N TRP A 12 1.33 -10.83 0.67
CA TRP A 12 1.57 -12.22 1.05
C TRP A 12 0.34 -13.11 0.83
N HIS A 13 0.58 -14.36 0.41
CA HIS A 13 -0.38 -15.46 0.48
C HIS A 13 0.32 -16.78 0.87
N SER A 14 -0.43 -17.73 1.43
CA SER A 14 0.10 -18.94 2.07
C SER A 14 0.87 -19.91 1.14
N GLN A 15 0.74 -19.76 -0.17
CA GLN A 15 1.46 -20.56 -1.16
C GLN A 15 2.84 -19.99 -1.53
N MET A 16 3.17 -18.78 -1.07
CA MET A 16 4.48 -18.19 -1.31
C MET A 16 5.55 -18.84 -0.43
N MET A 17 6.78 -18.91 -0.94
CA MET A 17 7.93 -19.28 -0.13
C MET A 17 8.28 -18.12 0.81
N LYS A 18 8.17 -18.35 2.13
CA LYS A 18 8.36 -17.31 3.15
C LYS A 18 9.73 -16.65 3.10
N SER A 19 10.81 -17.42 2.90
CA SER A 19 12.16 -16.88 2.81
C SER A 19 12.30 -15.91 1.64
N ALA A 20 11.90 -16.31 0.43
CA ALA A 20 11.95 -15.43 -0.75
C ALA A 20 11.08 -14.18 -0.61
N PHE A 21 9.94 -14.27 0.11
CA PHE A 21 9.13 -13.10 0.40
C PHE A 21 9.88 -12.12 1.32
N LEU A 22 10.42 -12.61 2.45
CA LEU A 22 11.12 -11.78 3.43
C LEU A 22 12.44 -11.19 2.92
N GLU A 23 13.09 -11.81 1.93
CA GLU A 23 14.31 -11.28 1.31
C GLU A 23 14.06 -10.07 0.40
N LYS A 24 12.80 -9.82 0.00
CA LYS A 24 12.44 -8.68 -0.84
C LYS A 24 12.00 -7.49 0.01
N PRO A 25 12.48 -6.27 -0.26
CA PRO A 25 11.93 -5.05 0.35
C PRO A 25 10.44 -4.89 0.06
N ARG A 26 9.70 -4.29 1.00
CA ARG A 26 8.24 -4.11 0.93
C ARG A 26 7.79 -3.43 -0.35
N PHE A 27 8.50 -2.38 -0.75
CA PHE A 27 8.22 -1.68 -1.99
C PHE A 27 8.17 -2.62 -3.22
N TYR A 28 9.12 -3.55 -3.35
CA TYR A 28 9.13 -4.49 -4.48
C TYR A 28 7.99 -5.50 -4.42
N GLN A 29 7.65 -5.98 -3.22
CA GLN A 29 6.49 -6.85 -3.04
C GLN A 29 5.19 -6.14 -3.47
N THR A 30 5.04 -4.85 -3.10
CA THR A 30 3.91 -4.02 -3.52
C THR A 30 3.86 -3.84 -5.04
N LEU A 31 4.98 -3.51 -5.68
CA LEU A 31 5.05 -3.37 -7.14
C LEU A 31 4.67 -4.66 -7.87
N GLU A 32 5.10 -5.82 -7.38
CA GLU A 32 4.72 -7.12 -7.93
C GLU A 32 3.20 -7.35 -7.82
N CYS A 33 2.59 -7.04 -6.67
CA CYS A 33 1.13 -7.10 -6.52
C CYS A 33 0.40 -6.21 -7.52
N ILE A 34 0.85 -4.97 -7.71
CA ILE A 34 0.25 -4.04 -8.68
C ILE A 34 0.42 -4.55 -10.11
N ALA A 35 1.61 -5.09 -10.43
CA ALA A 35 1.90 -5.61 -11.76
C ALA A 35 0.99 -6.78 -12.14
N HIS A 36 0.62 -7.62 -11.17
CA HIS A 36 -0.28 -8.77 -11.30
C HIS A 36 -1.77 -8.43 -11.14
N ALA A 37 -2.12 -7.21 -10.70
CA ALA A 37 -3.51 -6.80 -10.57
C ALA A 37 -4.19 -6.66 -11.95
N HIS A 38 -5.43 -7.15 -12.05
CA HIS A 38 -6.23 -7.10 -13.28
C HIS A 38 -7.64 -6.53 -13.02
N PRO A 39 -7.98 -5.36 -13.59
CA PRO A 39 -7.12 -4.48 -14.38
C PRO A 39 -6.00 -3.86 -13.54
N ARG A 40 -4.87 -3.53 -14.17
CA ARG A 40 -3.77 -2.83 -13.50
C ARG A 40 -4.22 -1.42 -13.10
N PRO A 41 -4.10 -1.03 -11.83
CA PRO A 41 -4.53 0.31 -11.40
C PRO A 41 -3.56 1.36 -11.93
N ALA A 42 -4.09 2.44 -12.51
CA ALA A 42 -3.29 3.60 -12.90
C ALA A 42 -2.82 4.42 -11.69
N ARG A 43 -3.56 4.36 -10.59
CA ARG A 43 -3.26 5.02 -9.31
C ARG A 43 -3.57 4.05 -8.18
N TRP A 44 -2.71 4.02 -7.18
CA TRP A 44 -2.79 3.08 -6.07
C TRP A 44 -2.21 3.73 -4.80
N LEU A 45 -2.52 3.13 -3.66
CA LEU A 45 -2.02 3.52 -2.36
C LEU A 45 -1.66 2.26 -1.58
N ALA A 46 -0.47 2.21 -1.01
CA ALA A 46 -0.05 1.16 -0.09
C ALA A 46 -0.27 1.59 1.35
N ILE A 47 -0.59 0.63 2.20
CA ILE A 47 -0.61 0.77 3.66
C ILE A 47 0.38 -0.26 4.18
N ASP A 48 1.49 0.19 4.75
CA ASP A 48 2.57 -0.68 5.19
C ASP A 48 3.23 -0.07 6.44
N ASP A 49 3.70 -0.86 7.39
CA ASP A 49 4.45 -0.37 8.54
C ASP A 49 5.94 -0.21 8.27
N ASP A 50 6.43 -0.89 7.23
CA ASP A 50 7.84 -0.95 6.86
C ASP A 50 8.08 -0.20 5.54
N ASP A 51 8.89 0.85 5.61
CA ASP A 51 9.25 1.69 4.47
C ASP A 51 10.56 1.26 3.78
N THR A 52 11.05 0.06 4.06
CA THR A 52 12.23 -0.50 3.39
C THR A 52 12.01 -0.60 1.88
N GLY A 53 12.91 0.04 1.12
CA GLY A 53 12.89 0.06 -0.35
C GLY A 53 12.03 1.15 -0.96
N TRP A 54 11.29 1.95 -0.17
CA TRP A 54 10.55 3.09 -0.67
C TRP A 54 11.47 4.29 -0.88
N ALA A 55 11.53 4.81 -2.10
CA ALA A 55 12.21 6.08 -2.35
C ALA A 55 11.39 7.25 -1.79
N ASN A 56 12.05 8.37 -1.46
CA ASN A 56 11.38 9.60 -1.02
C ASN A 56 10.31 10.09 -2.03
N THR A 57 10.55 9.85 -3.32
CA THR A 57 9.60 10.17 -4.41
C THR A 57 8.33 9.33 -4.37
N ASN A 58 8.32 8.23 -3.63
CA ASN A 58 7.21 7.28 -3.58
C ASN A 58 6.37 7.46 -2.31
N ARG A 59 6.67 8.46 -1.47
CA ARG A 59 5.94 8.70 -0.21
C ARG A 59 4.48 9.11 -0.44
N ASP A 60 4.14 9.66 -1.60
CA ASP A 60 2.77 10.02 -1.93
C ASP A 60 1.85 8.79 -2.10
N VAL A 61 2.43 7.64 -2.41
CA VAL A 61 1.70 6.37 -2.62
C VAL A 61 1.86 5.38 -1.47
N LEU A 62 2.44 5.80 -0.35
CA LEU A 62 2.57 5.00 0.89
C LEU A 62 1.91 5.72 2.07
N VAL A 63 0.99 5.06 2.77
CA VAL A 63 0.62 5.41 4.14
C VAL A 63 1.42 4.52 5.06
N GLN A 64 2.42 5.11 5.73
CA GLN A 64 3.24 4.34 6.66
C GLN A 64 2.52 4.23 8.01
N THR A 65 2.26 3.02 8.46
CA THR A 65 1.66 2.76 9.76
C THR A 65 2.72 2.45 10.81
N GLY A 66 2.37 2.42 12.09
CA GLY A 66 3.27 1.87 13.11
C GLY A 66 3.10 0.36 13.19
N GLU A 67 4.20 -0.40 13.27
CA GLU A 67 4.22 -1.88 13.35
C GLU A 67 3.17 -2.45 14.33
N LYS A 68 3.00 -1.81 15.50
CA LYS A 68 2.09 -2.28 16.55
C LYS A 68 0.71 -1.61 16.53
N THR A 69 0.62 -0.39 16.00
CA THR A 69 -0.59 0.42 16.07
C THR A 69 -1.43 0.31 14.81
N GLY A 70 -0.82 0.00 13.66
CA GLY A 70 -1.48 -0.04 12.37
C GLY A 70 -2.31 1.22 12.11
N LEU A 71 -3.57 1.01 11.68
CA LEU A 71 -4.56 2.07 11.50
C LEU A 71 -5.21 2.57 12.81
N GLY A 72 -4.72 2.15 13.97
CA GLY A 72 -5.20 2.65 15.27
C GLY A 72 -4.70 4.05 15.63
N SER A 73 -3.72 4.59 14.89
CA SER A 73 -3.24 5.96 15.07
C SER A 73 -4.16 6.97 14.37
N PRO A 74 -4.72 7.97 15.07
CA PRO A 74 -5.54 9.01 14.45
C PRO A 74 -4.82 9.76 13.33
N ALA A 75 -3.51 9.99 13.47
CA ALA A 75 -2.71 10.65 12.45
C ALA A 75 -2.61 9.82 11.15
N VAL A 76 -2.41 8.51 11.28
CA VAL A 76 -2.36 7.58 10.13
C VAL A 76 -3.73 7.52 9.43
N VAL A 77 -4.82 7.54 10.19
CA VAL A 77 -6.17 7.58 9.62
C VAL A 77 -6.43 8.89 8.87
N SER A 78 -6.00 10.04 9.42
CA SER A 78 -6.10 11.33 8.74
C SER A 78 -5.34 11.31 7.41
N GLU A 79 -4.09 10.84 7.41
CA GLU A 79 -3.27 10.73 6.20
C GLU A 79 -3.92 9.80 5.16
N LEU A 80 -4.44 8.64 5.61
CA LEU A 80 -5.14 7.70 4.74
C LEU A 80 -6.37 8.35 4.09
N GLN A 81 -7.16 9.10 4.87
CA GLN A 81 -8.33 9.81 4.35
C GLN A 81 -7.94 10.85 3.31
N GLU A 82 -6.93 11.67 3.58
CA GLU A 82 -6.42 12.68 2.64
C GLU A 82 -5.94 12.05 1.34
N LYS A 83 -5.12 11.00 1.41
CA LYS A 83 -4.60 10.30 0.22
C LYS A 83 -5.70 9.57 -0.54
N LEU A 84 -6.71 9.02 0.13
CA LEU A 84 -7.88 8.42 -0.53
C LEU A 84 -8.71 9.47 -1.27
N GLU A 85 -8.89 10.66 -0.70
CA GLU A 85 -9.59 11.75 -1.38
C GLU A 85 -8.81 12.24 -2.61
N LEU A 86 -7.49 12.39 -2.51
CA LEU A 86 -6.65 12.67 -3.69
C LEU A 86 -6.75 11.55 -4.74
N LEU A 87 -6.81 10.28 -4.31
CA LEU A 87 -6.96 9.13 -5.21
C LEU A 87 -8.31 9.11 -5.93
N ARG A 88 -9.37 9.66 -5.30
CA ARG A 88 -10.69 9.84 -5.89
C ARG A 88 -10.79 11.07 -6.78
N HIS A 89 -10.16 12.16 -6.36
CA HIS A 89 -10.26 13.49 -6.92
C HIS A 89 -8.84 14.03 -7.16
N PRO A 90 -8.15 13.55 -8.22
CA PRO A 90 -6.83 14.08 -8.55
C PRO A 90 -6.93 15.58 -8.83
N PRO A 91 -5.90 16.37 -8.47
CA PRO A 91 -5.80 17.73 -8.95
C PRO A 91 -5.79 17.75 -10.50
N PRO A 92 -6.32 18.82 -11.12
CA PRO A 92 -6.38 18.97 -12.57
C PRO A 92 -5.00 19.02 -13.23
#